data_AF-A0A0K1PX58-F1
#
_entry.id   AF-A0A0K1PX58-F1
#
_cell.length_a   1.000
_cell.length_b   1.000
_cell.length_c   1.000
_cell.angle_alpha   90.00
_cell.angle_beta   90.00
_cell.angle_gamma   90.00
#
_symmetry.space_group_name_H-M   'P 1'
#
loop_
_entity.id
_entity.type
_entity.pdbx_description
1 polymer ?
#
loop_
_entity_poly.entity_id
_entity_poly.type
_entity_poly.pdbx_seq_one_letter_code
_entity_poly.pdbx_strand_id
1 'polypeptide(L)'
;MRGASGLFFALVAVTFAGGLAAACSDDSSGSSPGSVNVSDASVDQASPPTSTASPFCVDGKPADYPPGPYDLSLLNTVPPDLTFESPDGPVAIKSYFEPCAPKSRLLVVRSTAAWCGSCDWHAKHTNDLFGDARYADRLLRLDLLVADEDNMPADQAAAKRWITRVGTQGKTALDPAYRFQTTLLGLGSLPAYTFIDTRTMTVVTVATDPDPESFARSVLIALADLDKAPRPTVPAPTFYDGIFTQNRWDMIRGMKLVDAPPPDPTNEYADVPAAAAFGKTLFSDAKLSPKGNVSCATCHDPLKSFADGAAQSTGVSLGDRNSPSVALAAHARWQFWDGRADTLWAQALGPFENPKEFGGSRLFVAKQIVARYPTDYGAVFSKYPLPDLAGLPDGAKPGDPAWDALTQKQRDDVTRVYVNVGKAIAAFERTLRVAPSALDRYADGDTNALSKPQKDALNLFFTAGCQQCHWGPRMTDDAFHVIRFPTGRQDGAADRGRIDILPDLAKSEFLASTSWSDAPSAAKTFLSTAAPSMIGAFKTPPLRGVAQTAPYGHGGKFATLLEVSKHYGQRSEELAPGTTTGTIEPWVANFDGNAQTELPTILEVLTADAVP
;
A
#
# COMPACT_ATOMS: atom_id res chain seq x y z
N MET A 1 49.71 10.15 -40.03
CA MET A 1 49.59 11.60 -40.27
C MET A 1 48.34 12.10 -39.57
N ARG A 2 48.54 13.01 -38.59
CA ARG A 2 47.66 14.06 -38.01
C ARG A 2 46.14 13.78 -37.87
N GLY A 3 45.49 14.00 -36.73
CA GLY A 3 45.93 14.68 -35.52
C GLY A 3 44.85 14.63 -34.42
N ALA A 4 45.33 14.65 -33.18
CA ALA A 4 44.58 14.70 -31.95
C ALA A 4 44.38 16.16 -31.50
N SER A 5 43.27 16.43 -30.80
CA SER A 5 43.10 17.58 -29.92
C SER A 5 42.41 17.08 -28.65
N GLY A 6 43.12 17.13 -27.53
CA GLY A 6 42.59 16.84 -26.20
C GLY A 6 42.17 18.11 -25.48
N LEU A 7 41.40 17.94 -24.39
CA LEU A 7 41.41 18.86 -23.27
C LEU A 7 41.24 18.05 -21.97
N PHE A 8 42.19 18.28 -21.06
CA PHE A 8 42.32 17.73 -19.72
C PHE A 8 41.32 18.40 -18.76
N PHE A 9 40.76 17.63 -17.82
CA PHE A 9 40.30 18.15 -16.52
C PHE A 9 40.93 17.32 -15.41
N ALA A 10 41.59 18.01 -14.49
CA ALA A 10 42.37 17.46 -13.40
C ALA A 10 41.48 16.95 -12.26
N LEU A 11 41.78 15.75 -11.79
CA LEU A 11 41.23 15.15 -10.57
C LEU A 11 42.13 15.54 -9.40
N VAL A 12 41.60 16.27 -8.41
CA VAL A 12 42.30 16.51 -7.14
C VAL A 12 41.95 15.35 -6.21
N ALA A 13 42.93 14.49 -5.95
CA ALA A 13 42.88 13.48 -4.91
C ALA A 13 43.35 14.10 -3.58
N VAL A 14 42.50 14.03 -2.55
CA VAL A 14 42.89 14.32 -1.16
C VAL A 14 43.16 12.99 -0.48
N THR A 15 44.43 12.79 -0.11
CA THR A 15 44.95 11.66 0.65
C THR A 15 44.57 11.77 2.12
N PHE A 16 43.88 10.74 2.63
CA PHE A 16 43.74 10.48 4.07
C PHE A 16 44.96 9.67 4.53
N ALA A 17 45.75 10.23 5.45
CA ALA A 17 46.76 9.50 6.22
C ALA A 17 46.18 9.15 7.59
N GLY A 18 46.20 7.87 7.92
CA GLY A 18 45.71 7.33 9.20
C GLY A 18 46.69 7.49 10.36
N GLY A 19 46.21 7.10 11.55
CA GLY A 19 47.04 6.94 12.75
C GLY A 19 46.19 6.78 14.01
N LEU A 20 45.79 5.54 14.30
CA LEU A 20 45.37 5.10 15.64
C LEU A 20 46.58 5.12 16.61
N ALA A 21 46.37 5.55 17.86
CA ALA A 21 46.78 4.82 19.07
C ALA A 21 46.40 5.57 20.36
N ALA A 22 45.95 4.79 21.34
CA ALA A 22 45.55 5.17 22.69
C ALA A 22 46.72 5.50 23.62
N ALA A 23 46.46 6.25 24.70
CA ALA A 23 47.04 6.02 26.02
C ALA A 23 46.32 6.86 27.10
N CYS A 24 45.97 6.19 28.20
CA CYS A 24 45.51 6.74 29.47
C CYS A 24 46.67 7.36 30.27
N SER A 25 46.38 8.36 31.12
CA SER A 25 46.80 8.43 32.56
C SER A 25 46.51 9.83 33.15
N ASP A 26 45.77 9.86 34.26
CA ASP A 26 46.06 10.46 35.60
C ASP A 26 46.74 11.86 35.67
N ASP A 27 46.48 12.78 36.60
CA ASP A 27 45.73 12.78 37.86
C ASP A 27 45.63 14.23 38.42
N SER A 28 44.80 14.41 39.46
CA SER A 28 44.89 15.43 40.53
C SER A 28 44.52 16.90 40.22
N SER A 29 43.98 17.74 41.11
CA SER A 29 43.37 17.66 42.46
C SER A 29 42.97 19.10 42.88
N GLY A 30 42.06 19.26 43.85
CA GLY A 30 41.95 20.47 44.70
C GLY A 30 40.63 21.26 44.58
N SER A 31 39.59 20.95 45.37
CA SER A 31 39.27 21.52 46.71
C SER A 31 38.86 23.02 46.76
N SER A 32 37.56 23.26 46.99
CA SER A 32 36.99 24.46 47.67
C SER A 32 37.36 24.44 49.17
N PRO A 33 37.40 25.56 49.96
CA PRO A 33 36.23 26.43 50.21
C PRO A 33 36.53 27.93 50.56
N GLY A 34 35.48 28.76 50.66
CA GLY A 34 35.62 30.09 51.28
C GLY A 34 34.40 31.02 51.11
N SER A 35 33.48 30.95 52.06
CA SER A 35 32.37 31.89 52.27
C SER A 35 32.84 33.22 52.87
N VAL A 36 32.34 34.36 52.37
CA VAL A 36 32.28 35.62 53.13
C VAL A 36 30.93 36.31 52.87
N ASN A 37 30.21 36.57 53.96
CA ASN A 37 28.95 37.30 54.04
C ASN A 37 29.13 38.79 53.72
N VAL A 38 28.15 39.37 53.00
CA VAL A 38 27.83 40.80 53.09
C VAL A 38 26.32 40.93 53.31
N SER A 39 26.00 41.72 54.34
CA SER A 39 24.71 41.99 54.96
C SER A 39 23.79 42.93 54.17
N ASP A 40 22.49 42.70 54.37
CA ASP A 40 21.33 43.62 54.31
C ASP A 40 21.35 44.79 53.32
N ALA A 41 20.52 44.64 52.29
CA ALA A 41 19.76 45.75 51.71
C ALA A 41 18.30 45.30 51.55
N SER A 42 17.42 45.94 52.30
CA SER A 42 15.97 45.86 52.17
C SER A 42 15.54 46.23 50.75
N VAL A 43 14.98 45.28 50.01
CA VAL A 43 14.33 45.53 48.72
C VAL A 43 12.84 45.40 48.93
N ASP A 44 12.14 46.50 48.64
CA ASP A 44 10.69 46.62 48.62
C ASP A 44 10.02 45.44 47.91
N GLN A 45 9.02 44.85 48.56
CA GLN A 45 8.09 43.93 47.91
C GLN A 45 7.23 44.70 46.91
N ALA A 46 7.71 44.82 45.67
CA ALA A 46 6.84 45.11 44.54
C ALA A 46 5.89 43.93 44.36
N SER A 47 4.58 44.19 44.45
CA SER A 47 3.55 43.23 44.08
C SER A 47 3.79 42.72 42.66
N PRO A 48 3.65 41.42 42.37
CA PRO A 48 3.82 40.93 41.02
C PRO A 48 2.78 41.59 40.10
N PRO A 49 3.14 42.03 38.89
CA PRO A 49 2.15 42.55 37.96
C PRO A 49 1.19 41.41 37.62
N THR A 50 -0.09 41.62 37.95
CA THR A 50 -1.22 40.87 37.42
C THR A 50 -1.36 41.16 35.93
N SER A 51 -0.47 40.61 35.11
CA SER A 51 -0.66 40.49 33.68
C SER A 51 -0.98 39.03 33.38
N THR A 52 -2.26 38.74 33.26
CA THR A 52 -2.79 37.47 32.72
C THR A 52 -2.71 37.43 31.19
N ALA A 53 -2.01 38.36 30.54
CA ALA A 53 -1.85 38.36 29.10
C ALA A 53 -0.80 37.31 28.70
N SER A 54 -1.22 36.30 27.93
CA SER A 54 -0.32 35.40 27.20
C SER A 54 0.77 36.24 26.50
N PRO A 55 2.06 35.88 26.52
CA PRO A 55 3.10 36.62 25.80
C PRO A 55 2.84 36.67 24.28
N PHE A 56 1.91 35.85 23.79
CA PHE A 56 1.45 35.80 22.41
C PHE A 56 0.18 36.64 22.15
N CYS A 57 -0.36 37.32 23.16
CA CYS A 57 -1.57 38.16 23.08
C CYS A 57 -1.25 39.54 23.67
N VAL A 58 -1.19 40.56 22.82
CA VAL A 58 -0.86 41.94 23.23
C VAL A 58 -2.16 42.72 23.35
N ASP A 59 -2.45 43.26 24.54
CA ASP A 59 -3.65 44.05 24.84
C ASP A 59 -4.99 43.35 24.52
N GLY A 60 -5.04 42.02 24.69
CA GLY A 60 -6.24 41.22 24.40
C GLY A 60 -6.54 41.05 22.91
N LYS A 61 -5.65 41.50 22.02
CA LYS A 61 -5.71 41.26 20.59
C LYS A 61 -4.78 40.09 20.21
N PRO A 62 -5.18 39.27 19.21
CA PRO A 62 -4.29 38.26 18.65
C PRO A 62 -2.99 38.92 18.20
N ALA A 63 -1.83 38.37 18.57
CA ALA A 63 -0.59 38.74 17.90
C ALA A 63 -0.69 38.37 16.41
N ASP A 64 0.14 39.03 15.59
CA ASP A 64 0.36 38.59 14.23
C ASP A 64 0.83 37.13 14.21
N TYR A 65 0.57 36.44 13.10
CA TYR A 65 1.05 35.07 12.93
C TYR A 65 2.57 35.04 13.15
N PRO A 66 3.11 34.07 13.90
CA PRO A 66 4.51 34.09 14.29
C PRO A 66 5.43 34.12 13.06
N PRO A 67 6.48 34.97 13.06
CA PRO A 67 7.37 35.08 11.92
C PRO A 67 8.12 33.76 11.69
N GLY A 68 8.58 33.57 10.45
CA GLY A 68 9.36 32.40 10.05
C GLY A 68 10.74 32.31 10.73
N PRO A 69 11.55 31.29 10.36
CA PRO A 69 11.47 30.53 9.11
C PRO A 69 10.24 29.61 9.04
N TYR A 70 9.51 29.69 7.92
CA TYR A 70 8.40 28.78 7.65
C TYR A 70 8.95 27.52 7.00
N ASP A 71 9.26 26.52 7.82
CA ASP A 71 9.90 25.30 7.36
C ASP A 71 9.45 24.10 8.21
N LEU A 72 8.80 23.14 7.55
CA LEU A 72 8.28 21.93 8.19
C LEU A 72 9.38 20.91 8.52
N SER A 73 10.61 21.07 8.03
CA SER A 73 11.70 20.09 8.19
C SER A 73 12.52 20.23 9.49
N LEU A 74 12.51 21.39 10.14
CA LEU A 74 13.41 21.71 11.26
C LEU A 74 12.68 22.10 12.56
N LEU A 75 11.49 21.54 12.80
CA LEU A 75 10.65 21.89 13.97
C LEU A 75 10.33 23.40 14.06
N ASN A 76 10.24 24.09 12.92
CA ASN A 76 9.98 25.54 12.89
C ASN A 76 8.47 25.87 12.87
N THR A 77 8.17 27.16 12.68
CA THR A 77 6.82 27.68 12.50
C THR A 77 6.19 27.12 11.22
N VAL A 78 4.96 26.63 11.32
CA VAL A 78 4.18 26.12 10.19
C VAL A 78 3.79 27.28 9.25
N PRO A 79 3.91 27.13 7.92
CA PRO A 79 3.52 28.20 6.99
C PRO A 79 2.02 28.57 7.09
N PRO A 80 1.65 29.86 7.22
CA PRO A 80 0.26 30.29 7.46
C PRO A 80 -0.67 30.18 6.25
N ASP A 81 -0.11 30.05 5.05
CA ASP A 81 -0.81 30.00 3.77
C ASP A 81 -1.30 28.60 3.39
N LEU A 82 -0.91 27.56 4.14
CA LEU A 82 -1.38 26.20 3.92
C LEU A 82 -2.90 26.11 4.14
N THR A 83 -3.59 25.83 3.04
CA THR A 83 -5.03 25.60 2.98
C THR A 83 -5.29 24.30 2.25
N PHE A 84 -6.20 23.49 2.79
CA PHE A 84 -6.53 22.16 2.32
C PHE A 84 -8.02 22.08 1.99
N GLU A 85 -8.36 21.41 0.90
CA GLU A 85 -9.76 21.15 0.57
C GLU A 85 -10.32 20.07 1.49
N SER A 86 -11.62 20.12 1.82
CA SER A 86 -12.28 19.11 2.65
C SER A 86 -13.75 18.98 2.26
N PRO A 87 -14.41 17.84 2.50
CA PRO A 87 -15.83 17.66 2.26
C PRO A 87 -16.72 18.70 2.93
N ASP A 88 -16.28 19.25 4.06
CA ASP A 88 -17.02 20.21 4.89
C ASP A 88 -16.57 21.67 4.68
N GLY A 89 -15.81 21.93 3.61
CA GLY A 89 -15.28 23.24 3.26
C GLY A 89 -13.78 23.39 3.58
N PRO A 90 -13.08 24.37 2.96
CA PRO A 90 -11.63 24.48 3.08
C PRO A 90 -11.13 24.65 4.52
N VAL A 91 -10.02 24.00 4.84
CA VAL A 91 -9.35 24.07 6.14
C VAL A 91 -8.03 24.81 5.97
N ALA A 92 -7.93 26.00 6.55
CA ALA A 92 -6.67 26.75 6.62
C ALA A 92 -5.92 26.40 7.91
N ILE A 93 -4.62 26.10 7.83
CA ILE A 93 -3.84 25.72 9.02
C ILE A 93 -3.80 26.86 10.05
N LYS A 94 -3.78 28.11 9.59
CA LYS A 94 -3.85 29.30 10.44
C LYS A 94 -5.14 29.42 11.25
N SER A 95 -6.20 28.67 10.89
CA SER A 95 -7.45 28.67 11.67
C SER A 95 -7.31 28.00 13.03
N TYR A 96 -6.22 27.26 13.25
CA TYR A 96 -5.86 26.66 14.53
C TYR A 96 -4.94 27.56 15.37
N PHE A 97 -4.58 28.76 14.90
CA PHE A 97 -3.74 29.69 15.65
C PHE A 97 -4.56 30.38 16.74
N GLU A 98 -4.13 30.21 17.99
CA GLU A 98 -4.85 30.66 19.18
C GLU A 98 -3.94 31.44 20.16
N PRO A 99 -3.39 32.58 19.72
CA PRO A 99 -2.40 33.34 20.50
C PRO A 99 -2.86 33.73 21.92
N CYS A 100 -4.17 33.97 22.07
CA CYS A 100 -4.78 34.41 23.31
C CYS A 100 -5.36 33.27 24.17
N ALA A 101 -5.19 32.01 23.76
CA ALA A 101 -5.67 30.89 24.58
C ALA A 101 -4.96 30.87 25.94
N PRO A 102 -5.71 30.71 27.05
CA PRO A 102 -5.13 30.71 28.40
C PRO A 102 -4.16 29.54 28.62
N LYS A 103 -4.33 28.45 27.87
CA LYS A 103 -3.41 27.33 27.78
C LYS A 103 -3.20 26.95 26.32
N SER A 104 -1.99 26.51 25.99
CA SER A 104 -1.71 25.96 24.65
C SER A 104 -2.53 24.70 24.41
N ARG A 105 -3.15 24.58 23.24
CA ARG A 105 -3.65 23.31 22.74
C ARG A 105 -2.61 22.71 21.80
N LEU A 106 -2.63 21.39 21.70
CA LEU A 106 -1.78 20.63 20.81
C LEU A 106 -2.59 20.23 19.57
N LEU A 107 -2.27 20.83 18.43
CA LEU A 107 -2.79 20.39 17.14
C LEU A 107 -1.98 19.18 16.67
N VAL A 108 -2.66 18.05 16.52
CA VAL A 108 -2.12 16.83 15.95
C VAL A 108 -2.57 16.73 14.50
N VAL A 109 -1.62 16.95 13.58
CA VAL A 109 -1.83 16.73 12.15
C VAL A 109 -1.38 15.32 11.81
N ARG A 110 -2.25 14.52 11.19
CA ARG A 110 -1.92 13.20 10.71
C ARG A 110 -1.96 13.17 9.18
N SER A 111 -0.82 13.03 8.55
CA SER A 111 -0.72 12.74 7.12
C SER A 111 -0.91 11.24 6.89
N THR A 112 -1.82 10.88 5.98
CA THR A 112 -2.34 9.52 5.85
C THR A 112 -2.74 9.19 4.41
N ALA A 113 -2.85 7.92 4.07
CA ALA A 113 -3.32 7.45 2.76
C ALA A 113 -4.34 6.32 2.92
N ALA A 114 -5.33 6.26 2.02
CA ALA A 114 -6.42 5.29 2.14
C ALA A 114 -6.04 3.85 1.73
N TRP A 115 -4.94 3.68 0.99
CA TRP A 115 -4.33 2.36 0.71
C TRP A 115 -3.50 1.83 1.89
N CYS A 116 -2.99 2.73 2.75
CA CYS A 116 -2.00 2.40 3.76
C CYS A 116 -2.60 1.59 4.93
N GLY A 117 -2.08 0.37 5.17
CA GLY A 117 -2.57 -0.55 6.19
C GLY A 117 -2.40 -0.05 7.62
N SER A 118 -1.20 0.44 7.97
CA SER A 118 -0.95 1.12 9.25
C SER A 118 -1.83 2.35 9.42
N CYS A 119 -2.09 3.09 8.35
CA CYS A 119 -2.94 4.28 8.36
C CYS A 119 -4.39 3.94 8.74
N ASP A 120 -4.98 2.95 8.07
CA ASP A 120 -6.34 2.48 8.36
C ASP A 120 -6.46 2.01 9.80
N TRP A 121 -5.47 1.21 10.26
CA TRP A 121 -5.44 0.72 11.62
C TRP A 121 -5.36 1.86 12.63
N HIS A 122 -4.39 2.78 12.49
CA HIS A 122 -4.27 3.93 13.38
C HIS A 122 -5.52 4.81 13.39
N ALA A 123 -6.11 5.06 12.22
CA ALA A 123 -7.29 5.89 12.09
C ALA A 123 -8.49 5.32 12.85
N LYS A 124 -8.63 4.00 12.91
CA LYS A 124 -9.68 3.31 13.68
C LYS A 124 -9.40 3.26 15.18
N HIS A 125 -8.14 3.15 15.58
CA HIS A 125 -7.76 2.86 16.98
C HIS A 125 -7.26 4.07 17.78
N THR A 126 -7.05 5.22 17.14
CA THR A 126 -6.66 6.47 17.85
C THR A 126 -7.83 7.40 18.11
N ASN A 127 -9.04 7.08 17.63
CA ASN A 127 -10.23 7.92 17.82
C ASN A 127 -10.55 8.17 19.30
N ASP A 128 -10.47 7.12 20.13
CA ASP A 128 -10.75 7.21 21.55
C ASP A 128 -9.80 8.16 22.29
N LEU A 129 -8.54 8.29 21.83
CA LEU A 129 -7.59 9.23 22.42
C LEU A 129 -8.07 10.68 22.30
N PHE A 130 -8.67 11.04 21.16
CA PHE A 130 -9.18 12.40 20.94
C PHE A 130 -10.50 12.65 21.68
N GLY A 131 -11.22 11.60 22.09
CA GLY A 131 -12.41 11.67 22.93
C GLY A 131 -12.14 11.53 24.43
N ASP A 132 -10.91 11.21 24.83
CA ASP A 132 -10.56 10.96 26.22
C ASP A 132 -10.62 12.25 27.05
N ALA A 133 -11.38 12.22 28.14
CA ALA A 133 -11.59 13.35 29.03
C ALA A 133 -10.29 13.93 29.61
N ARG A 134 -9.21 13.14 29.69
CA ARG A 134 -7.88 13.61 30.13
C ARG A 134 -7.30 14.68 29.20
N TYR A 135 -7.71 14.69 27.93
CA TYR A 135 -7.22 15.63 26.92
C TYR A 135 -8.32 16.56 26.40
N ALA A 136 -9.52 16.50 26.98
CA ALA A 136 -10.62 17.37 26.61
C ALA A 136 -10.16 18.84 26.64
N ASP A 137 -10.47 19.55 25.56
CA ASP A 137 -10.06 20.94 25.30
C ASP A 137 -8.54 21.18 25.12
N ARG A 138 -7.70 20.15 25.08
CA ARG A 138 -6.24 20.26 24.86
C ARG A 138 -5.75 19.70 23.53
N LEU A 139 -6.48 18.78 22.91
CA LEU A 139 -6.11 18.21 21.61
C LEU A 139 -7.01 18.71 20.50
N LEU A 140 -6.38 19.06 19.38
CA LEU A 140 -7.03 19.29 18.10
C LEU A 140 -6.51 18.27 17.10
N ARG A 141 -7.34 17.94 16.11
CA ARG A 141 -6.99 16.96 15.09
C ARG A 141 -7.25 17.51 13.70
N LEU A 142 -6.29 17.27 12.81
CA LEU A 142 -6.43 17.45 11.38
C LEU A 142 -5.87 16.20 10.68
N ASP A 143 -6.74 15.46 9.99
CA ASP A 143 -6.29 14.36 9.13
C ASP A 143 -6.09 14.89 7.72
N LEU A 144 -4.90 14.70 7.15
CA LEU A 144 -4.57 15.06 5.77
C LEU A 144 -4.45 13.79 4.94
N LEU A 145 -5.43 13.56 4.07
CA LEU A 145 -5.46 12.44 3.15
C LEU A 145 -4.68 12.78 1.88
N VAL A 146 -3.60 12.05 1.63
CA VAL A 146 -2.67 12.30 0.51
C VAL A 146 -3.03 11.48 -0.72
N ALA A 147 -3.51 10.25 -0.51
CA ALA A 147 -3.85 9.35 -1.60
C ALA A 147 -5.08 8.49 -1.28
N ASP A 148 -5.79 8.08 -2.33
CA ASP A 148 -6.97 7.22 -2.28
C ASP A 148 -6.59 5.72 -2.16
N GLU A 149 -7.55 4.82 -2.34
CA GLU A 149 -7.34 3.37 -2.22
C GLU A 149 -6.49 2.76 -3.35
N ASP A 150 -6.35 3.44 -4.48
CA ASP A 150 -5.53 3.02 -5.63
C ASP A 150 -4.14 3.65 -5.63
N ASN A 151 -3.83 4.44 -4.59
CA ASN A 151 -2.65 5.31 -4.52
C ASN A 151 -2.66 6.43 -5.57
N MET A 152 -3.86 6.93 -5.88
CA MET A 152 -4.06 8.14 -6.68
C MET A 152 -4.18 9.36 -5.78
N PRO A 153 -3.85 10.57 -6.29
CA PRO A 153 -4.09 11.82 -5.58
C PRO A 153 -5.51 11.87 -4.99
N ALA A 154 -5.63 12.03 -3.68
CA ALA A 154 -6.91 11.96 -3.00
C ALA A 154 -7.86 13.09 -3.44
N ASP A 155 -9.14 12.73 -3.62
CA ASP A 155 -10.21 13.66 -3.95
C ASP A 155 -11.31 13.67 -2.87
N GLN A 156 -12.33 14.52 -3.07
CA GLN A 156 -13.46 14.67 -2.16
C GLN A 156 -14.25 13.37 -1.96
N ALA A 157 -14.32 12.51 -2.98
CA ALA A 157 -15.01 11.23 -2.89
C ALA A 157 -14.18 10.24 -2.04
N ALA A 158 -12.87 10.20 -2.22
CA ALA A 158 -11.94 9.42 -1.41
C ALA A 158 -11.99 9.85 0.06
N ALA A 159 -12.01 11.16 0.36
CA ALA A 159 -12.15 11.65 1.73
C ALA A 159 -13.45 11.16 2.39
N LYS A 160 -14.59 11.21 1.69
CA LYS A 160 -15.88 10.70 2.22
C LYS A 160 -15.84 9.20 2.50
N ARG A 161 -15.26 8.41 1.58
CA ARG A 161 -15.07 6.96 1.77
C ARG A 161 -14.15 6.68 2.95
N TRP A 162 -13.07 7.42 3.09
CA TRP A 162 -12.14 7.33 4.20
C TRP A 162 -12.84 7.61 5.53
N ILE A 163 -13.49 8.77 5.69
CA ILE A 163 -14.24 9.15 6.90
C ILE A 163 -15.22 8.04 7.31
N THR A 164 -15.96 7.51 6.33
CA THR A 164 -16.92 6.41 6.57
C THR A 164 -16.23 5.13 7.04
N ARG A 165 -15.08 4.77 6.43
CA ARG A 165 -14.32 3.56 6.74
C ARG A 165 -13.70 3.59 8.14
N VAL A 166 -13.13 4.73 8.51
CA VAL A 166 -12.33 4.86 9.75
C VAL A 166 -13.11 5.49 10.92
N GLY A 167 -14.34 5.93 10.68
CA GLY A 167 -15.27 6.39 11.71
C GLY A 167 -14.81 7.66 12.44
N THR A 168 -14.06 8.53 11.76
CA THR A 168 -13.36 9.64 12.41
C THR A 168 -14.27 10.83 12.65
N GLN A 169 -14.27 11.36 13.87
CA GLN A 169 -15.09 12.53 14.27
C GLN A 169 -14.37 13.88 14.10
N GLY A 170 -13.19 13.91 13.44
CA GLY A 170 -12.36 15.11 13.26
C GLY A 170 -12.37 15.68 11.83
N LYS A 171 -11.72 16.82 11.62
CA LYS A 171 -11.58 17.44 10.29
C LYS A 171 -10.63 16.62 9.42
N THR A 172 -11.17 15.92 8.41
CA THR A 172 -10.40 15.32 7.33
C THR A 172 -10.31 16.29 6.16
N ALA A 173 -9.12 16.57 5.67
CA ALA A 173 -8.84 17.40 4.51
C ALA A 173 -7.88 16.68 3.55
N LEU A 174 -7.72 17.24 2.35
CA LEU A 174 -6.96 16.67 1.24
C LEU A 174 -5.61 17.36 1.13
N ASP A 175 -4.56 16.57 0.99
CA ASP A 175 -3.22 17.05 0.64
C ASP A 175 -2.57 16.18 -0.46
N PRO A 176 -3.16 16.13 -1.66
CA PRO A 176 -2.73 15.24 -2.75
C PRO A 176 -1.32 15.51 -3.28
N ALA A 177 -0.81 16.73 -3.07
CA ALA A 177 0.54 17.13 -3.44
C ALA A 177 1.55 16.93 -2.29
N TYR A 178 1.11 16.36 -1.16
CA TYR A 178 1.89 16.11 0.04
C TYR A 178 2.68 17.36 0.50
N ARG A 179 2.02 18.53 0.51
CA ARG A 179 2.64 19.81 0.88
C ARG A 179 2.89 19.90 2.38
N PHE A 180 2.10 19.21 3.19
CA PHE A 180 2.28 19.10 4.63
C PHE A 180 3.20 17.91 4.95
N GLN A 181 4.48 18.07 4.65
CA GLN A 181 5.51 17.09 4.94
C GLN A 181 6.49 17.66 5.96
N THR A 182 6.52 17.10 7.17
CA THR A 182 7.56 17.44 8.15
C THR A 182 8.75 16.51 8.01
N THR A 183 9.79 16.99 7.33
CA THR A 183 10.99 16.21 7.00
C THR A 183 12.02 16.26 8.13
N LEU A 184 11.74 15.65 9.28
CA LEU A 184 12.81 15.43 10.26
C LEU A 184 13.66 14.24 9.77
N LEU A 185 14.82 14.51 9.17
CA LEU A 185 15.84 13.52 8.77
C LEU A 185 15.51 12.57 7.59
N GLY A 186 14.38 12.75 6.89
CA GLY A 186 14.12 12.06 5.62
C GLY A 186 12.70 11.53 5.45
N LEU A 187 12.54 10.68 4.43
CA LEU A 187 11.34 9.93 4.09
C LEU A 187 10.95 8.96 5.22
N GLY A 188 9.70 8.98 5.67
CA GLY A 188 9.23 8.14 6.77
C GLY A 188 7.89 7.48 6.45
N SER A 189 7.63 6.34 7.11
CA SER A 189 6.39 5.57 6.94
C SER A 189 5.16 6.39 7.31
N LEU A 190 4.08 6.21 6.57
CA LEU A 190 2.75 6.64 6.95
C LEU A 190 2.14 5.68 8.00
N PRO A 191 1.24 6.17 8.87
CA PRO A 191 0.86 7.57 9.02
C PRO A 191 1.97 8.40 9.68
N ALA A 192 2.15 9.63 9.20
CA ALA A 192 3.04 10.60 9.83
C ALA A 192 2.24 11.56 10.71
N TYR A 193 2.69 11.77 11.94
CA TYR A 193 2.10 12.68 12.90
C TYR A 193 3.00 13.87 13.16
N THR A 194 2.41 15.06 13.14
CA THR A 194 3.06 16.33 13.47
C THR A 194 2.29 17.02 14.58
N PHE A 195 3.00 17.38 15.64
CA PHE A 195 2.41 17.98 16.83
C PHE A 195 2.77 19.46 16.84
N ILE A 196 1.78 20.34 16.99
CA ILE A 196 1.95 21.80 16.84
C ILE A 196 1.36 22.52 18.05
N ASP A 197 2.10 23.47 18.61
CA ASP A 197 1.56 24.40 19.63
C ASP A 197 0.63 25.41 18.96
N THR A 198 -0.64 25.48 19.34
CA THR A 198 -1.59 26.42 18.74
C THR A 198 -1.29 27.89 19.02
N ARG A 199 -0.50 28.23 20.05
CA ARG A 199 -0.16 29.62 20.37
C ARG A 199 1.03 30.17 19.59
N THR A 200 1.92 29.29 19.12
CA THR A 200 3.15 29.68 18.41
C THR A 200 3.21 29.13 16.99
N MET A 201 2.32 28.18 16.67
CA MET A 201 2.33 27.42 15.42
C MET A 201 3.67 26.73 15.12
N THR A 202 4.49 26.50 16.15
CA THR A 202 5.76 25.78 16.02
C THR A 202 5.52 24.29 16.15
N VAL A 203 6.19 23.51 15.31
CA VAL A 203 6.17 22.05 15.45
C VAL A 203 6.92 21.66 16.73
N VAL A 204 6.24 20.94 17.61
CA VAL A 204 6.75 20.45 18.89
C VAL A 204 7.51 19.13 18.71
N THR A 205 6.92 18.20 17.96
CA THR A 205 7.51 16.90 17.68
C THR A 205 6.86 16.26 16.46
N VAL A 206 7.51 15.23 15.92
CA VAL A 206 7.01 14.41 14.82
C VAL A 206 7.19 12.93 15.14
N ALA A 207 6.30 12.09 14.64
CA ALA A 207 6.41 10.65 14.77
C ALA A 207 5.82 9.95 13.54
N THR A 208 6.48 8.90 13.05
CA THR A 208 6.03 8.11 11.90
C THR A 208 5.66 6.70 12.35
N ASP A 209 4.44 6.27 12.02
CA ASP A 209 3.84 5.00 12.46
C ASP A 209 4.10 4.66 13.95
N PRO A 210 3.89 5.61 14.90
CA PRO A 210 4.15 5.34 16.32
C PRO A 210 3.12 4.33 16.85
N ASP A 211 3.53 3.29 17.55
CA ASP A 211 2.54 2.46 18.24
C ASP A 211 1.63 3.35 19.15
N PRO A 212 0.33 3.03 19.33
CA PRO A 212 -0.59 3.96 19.99
C PRO A 212 -0.25 4.30 21.43
N GLU A 213 0.43 3.40 22.16
CA GLU A 213 0.91 3.70 23.51
C GLU A 213 2.02 4.74 23.45
N SER A 214 2.97 4.59 22.53
CA SER A 214 3.99 5.62 22.24
C SER A 214 3.37 6.91 21.74
N PHE A 215 2.33 6.87 20.91
CA PHE A 215 1.61 8.05 20.45
C PHE A 215 0.93 8.79 21.61
N ALA A 216 0.14 8.09 22.44
CA ALA A 216 -0.50 8.66 23.61
C ALA A 216 0.52 9.22 24.62
N ARG A 217 1.65 8.52 24.78
CA ARG A 217 2.79 8.98 25.57
C ARG A 217 3.37 10.29 25.04
N SER A 218 3.61 10.37 23.72
CA SER A 218 4.13 11.58 23.08
C SER A 218 3.17 12.75 23.28
N VAL A 219 1.85 12.50 23.24
CA VAL A 219 0.84 13.53 23.51
C VAL A 219 0.94 14.04 24.95
N LEU A 220 1.03 13.14 25.93
CA LEU A 220 1.18 13.50 27.35
C LEU A 220 2.45 14.31 27.61
N ILE A 221 3.58 13.89 27.03
CA ILE A 221 4.86 14.59 27.17
C ILE A 221 4.78 15.97 26.52
N ALA A 222 4.25 16.06 25.29
CA ALA A 222 4.11 17.33 24.59
C ALA A 222 3.23 18.31 25.36
N LEU A 223 2.10 17.86 25.91
CA LEU A 223 1.23 18.71 26.74
C LEU A 223 1.93 19.18 28.02
N ALA A 224 2.67 18.30 28.69
CA ALA A 224 3.43 18.66 29.89
C ALA A 224 4.53 19.70 29.58
N ASP A 225 5.26 19.51 28.48
CA ASP A 225 6.30 20.43 28.02
C ASP A 225 5.69 21.81 27.68
N LEU A 226 4.53 21.85 27.00
CA LEU A 226 3.80 23.08 26.72
C LEU A 226 3.34 23.82 27.98
N ASP A 227 2.99 23.06 29.01
CA ASP A 227 2.58 23.59 30.32
C ASP A 227 3.78 23.92 31.23
N LYS A 228 5.02 23.63 30.79
CA LYS A 228 6.23 23.67 31.62
C LYS A 228 6.09 22.88 32.93
N ALA A 229 5.28 21.82 32.89
CA ALA A 229 5.05 20.93 34.01
C ALA A 229 6.09 19.78 34.00
N PRO A 230 6.35 19.15 35.15
CA PRO A 230 7.12 17.91 35.17
C PRO A 230 6.50 16.88 34.23
N ARG A 231 7.33 16.27 33.36
CA ARG A 231 6.88 15.22 32.45
C ARG A 231 6.26 14.06 33.27
N PRO A 232 5.08 13.56 32.91
CA PRO A 232 4.43 12.49 33.66
C PRO A 232 5.25 11.21 33.60
N THR A 233 5.22 10.44 34.68
CA THR A 233 5.75 9.07 34.68
C THR A 233 4.83 8.21 33.83
N VAL A 234 5.32 7.78 32.66
CA VAL A 234 4.51 6.97 31.74
C VAL A 234 4.82 5.50 32.01
N PRO A 235 3.80 4.66 32.29
CA PRO A 235 3.99 3.23 32.46
C PRO A 235 4.71 2.61 31.26
N ALA A 236 5.55 1.61 31.52
CA ALA A 236 6.14 0.82 30.44
C ALA A 236 5.01 0.13 29.64
N PRO A 237 5.19 -0.03 28.32
CA PRO A 237 4.18 -0.68 27.50
C PRO A 237 3.93 -2.12 27.95
N THR A 238 2.68 -2.58 27.83
CA THR A 238 2.33 -3.95 28.18
C THR A 238 2.57 -4.85 26.97
N PHE A 239 3.44 -5.84 27.14
CA PHE A 239 3.76 -6.81 26.09
C PHE A 239 2.86 -8.04 26.19
N TYR A 240 2.26 -8.44 25.07
CA TYR A 240 1.39 -9.62 25.00
C TYR A 240 2.18 -10.93 25.10
N ASP A 241 3.34 -10.99 24.43
CA ASP A 241 4.16 -12.21 24.34
C ASP A 241 5.65 -11.96 24.67
N GLY A 242 5.94 -10.82 25.30
CA GLY A 242 7.30 -10.39 25.64
C GLY A 242 8.05 -9.68 24.50
N ILE A 243 7.48 -9.57 23.30
CA ILE A 243 8.07 -8.81 22.17
C ILE A 243 7.11 -7.74 21.67
N PHE A 244 5.85 -8.09 21.42
CA PHE A 244 4.87 -7.16 20.87
C PHE A 244 4.00 -6.52 21.94
N THR A 245 3.78 -5.22 21.83
CA THR A 245 2.78 -4.50 22.64
C THR A 245 1.37 -5.00 22.30
N GLN A 246 0.40 -4.79 23.19
CA GLN A 246 -0.99 -5.16 22.93
C GLN A 246 -1.52 -4.61 21.60
N ASN A 247 -1.19 -3.36 21.29
CA ASN A 247 -1.58 -2.72 20.04
C ASN A 247 -0.95 -3.37 18.81
N ARG A 248 0.35 -3.69 18.86
CA ARG A 248 0.99 -4.37 17.73
C ARG A 248 0.44 -5.79 17.58
N TRP A 249 0.09 -6.44 18.68
CA TRP A 249 -0.62 -7.71 18.66
C TRP A 249 -1.98 -7.61 17.96
N ASP A 250 -2.74 -6.54 18.17
CA ASP A 250 -4.02 -6.33 17.48
C ASP A 250 -3.84 -6.06 15.98
N MET A 251 -2.74 -5.42 15.55
CA MET A 251 -2.38 -5.35 14.13
C MET A 251 -2.07 -6.73 13.54
N ILE A 252 -1.38 -7.60 14.30
CA ILE A 252 -1.05 -8.97 13.90
C ILE A 252 -2.33 -9.81 13.77
N ARG A 253 -3.31 -9.65 14.67
CA ARG A 253 -4.64 -10.26 14.54
C ARG A 253 -5.32 -9.90 13.21
N GLY A 254 -5.17 -8.64 12.77
CA GLY A 254 -5.67 -8.17 11.48
C GLY A 254 -5.00 -8.81 10.26
N MET A 255 -3.83 -9.43 10.43
CA MET A 255 -3.14 -10.15 9.35
C MET A 255 -3.72 -11.55 9.09
N LYS A 256 -4.53 -12.10 10.01
CA LYS A 256 -5.05 -13.47 9.92
C LYS A 256 -5.78 -13.73 8.59
N LEU A 257 -5.47 -14.86 7.97
CA LEU A 257 -6.11 -15.31 6.74
C LEU A 257 -7.62 -15.50 6.95
N VAL A 258 -8.40 -15.10 5.96
CA VAL A 258 -9.86 -15.30 5.95
C VAL A 258 -10.20 -16.42 4.97
N ASP A 259 -11.05 -17.35 5.40
CA ASP A 259 -11.32 -18.57 4.64
C ASP A 259 -12.17 -18.34 3.39
N ALA A 260 -13.18 -17.47 3.45
CA ALA A 260 -14.10 -17.23 2.35
C ALA A 260 -13.75 -15.95 1.60
N PRO A 261 -13.76 -15.95 0.26
CA PRO A 261 -13.67 -14.72 -0.52
C PRO A 261 -14.88 -13.82 -0.26
N PRO A 262 -14.75 -12.49 -0.45
CA PRO A 262 -15.88 -11.60 -0.35
C PRO A 262 -16.98 -11.98 -1.36
N PRO A 263 -18.25 -11.64 -1.09
CA PRO A 263 -19.34 -11.82 -2.05
C PRO A 263 -19.00 -11.13 -3.37
N ASP A 264 -19.30 -11.80 -4.49
CA ASP A 264 -19.16 -11.23 -5.83
C ASP A 264 -20.54 -11.08 -6.48
N PRO A 265 -21.23 -9.94 -6.26
CA PRO A 265 -22.54 -9.72 -6.87
C PRO A 265 -22.47 -9.57 -8.39
N THR A 266 -21.29 -9.37 -8.98
CA THR A 266 -21.11 -9.20 -10.43
C THR A 266 -21.17 -10.52 -11.21
N ASN A 267 -21.12 -11.64 -10.50
CA ASN A 267 -21.22 -12.99 -11.05
C ASN A 267 -22.24 -13.81 -10.22
N GLU A 268 -23.45 -13.97 -10.74
CA GLU A 268 -24.54 -14.74 -10.10
C GLU A 268 -24.18 -16.24 -9.91
N TYR A 269 -23.14 -16.73 -10.60
CA TYR A 269 -22.64 -18.10 -10.54
C TYR A 269 -21.42 -18.28 -9.64
N ALA A 270 -20.93 -17.21 -9.01
CA ALA A 270 -19.66 -17.14 -8.28
C ALA A 270 -19.50 -18.25 -7.21
N ASP A 271 -20.58 -18.60 -6.53
CA ASP A 271 -20.59 -19.60 -5.45
C ASP A 271 -21.49 -20.81 -5.78
N VAL A 272 -21.76 -21.07 -7.08
CA VAL A 272 -22.55 -22.21 -7.53
C VAL A 272 -21.63 -23.43 -7.74
N PRO A 273 -21.81 -24.56 -7.02
CA PRO A 273 -20.92 -25.72 -7.11
C PRO A 273 -20.79 -26.30 -8.53
N ALA A 274 -21.89 -26.33 -9.29
CA ALA A 274 -21.87 -26.80 -10.68
C ALA A 274 -21.04 -25.87 -11.59
N ALA A 275 -21.09 -24.55 -11.36
CA ALA A 275 -20.29 -23.58 -12.10
C ALA A 275 -18.79 -23.74 -11.78
N ALA A 276 -18.44 -23.94 -10.50
CA ALA A 276 -17.07 -24.20 -10.09
C ALA A 276 -16.53 -25.54 -10.65
N ALA A 277 -17.35 -26.60 -10.68
CA ALA A 277 -16.98 -27.87 -11.29
C ALA A 277 -16.71 -27.72 -12.79
N PHE A 278 -17.59 -27.01 -13.50
CA PHE A 278 -17.40 -26.73 -14.92
C PHE A 278 -16.17 -25.85 -15.17
N GLY A 279 -16.00 -24.78 -14.38
CA GLY A 279 -14.83 -23.90 -14.42
C GLY A 279 -13.51 -24.65 -14.24
N LYS A 280 -13.46 -25.62 -13.32
CA LYS A 280 -12.30 -26.50 -13.11
C LYS A 280 -11.96 -27.28 -14.38
N THR A 281 -12.96 -27.83 -15.07
CA THR A 281 -12.76 -28.52 -16.34
C THR A 281 -12.18 -27.58 -17.40
N LEU A 282 -12.71 -26.34 -17.51
CA LEU A 282 -12.22 -25.36 -18.47
C LEU A 282 -10.79 -24.87 -18.14
N PHE A 283 -10.46 -24.69 -16.86
CA PHE A 283 -9.15 -24.24 -16.38
C PHE A 283 -7.99 -25.14 -16.84
N SER A 284 -8.26 -26.44 -16.97
CA SER A 284 -7.27 -27.44 -17.42
C SER A 284 -7.40 -27.85 -18.89
N ASP A 285 -8.36 -27.30 -19.65
CA ASP A 285 -8.58 -27.72 -21.05
C ASP A 285 -7.72 -26.95 -22.04
N ALA A 286 -6.62 -27.57 -22.48
CA ALA A 286 -5.72 -27.01 -23.47
C ALA A 286 -6.37 -26.78 -24.84
N LYS A 287 -7.50 -27.45 -25.12
CA LYS A 287 -8.21 -27.31 -26.39
C LYS A 287 -9.07 -26.04 -26.48
N LEU A 288 -9.08 -25.21 -25.43
CA LEU A 288 -9.56 -23.82 -25.52
C LEU A 288 -8.50 -22.88 -26.13
N SER A 289 -7.27 -23.34 -26.37
CA SER A 289 -6.33 -22.65 -27.25
C SER A 289 -6.39 -23.22 -28.68
N PRO A 290 -6.25 -22.40 -29.75
CA PRO A 290 -6.33 -22.88 -31.13
C PRO A 290 -5.32 -23.97 -31.48
N LYS A 291 -4.14 -23.96 -30.84
CA LYS A 291 -3.09 -24.99 -31.03
C LYS A 291 -3.27 -26.21 -30.12
N GLY A 292 -4.23 -26.19 -29.19
CA GLY A 292 -4.53 -27.31 -28.31
C GLY A 292 -3.48 -27.61 -27.24
N ASN A 293 -2.61 -26.65 -26.92
CA ASN A 293 -1.41 -26.86 -26.09
C ASN A 293 -1.26 -25.89 -24.91
N VAL A 294 -2.21 -24.97 -24.70
CA VAL A 294 -2.17 -23.97 -23.61
C VAL A 294 -3.49 -24.02 -22.86
N SER A 295 -3.42 -24.15 -21.54
CA SER A 295 -4.53 -24.04 -20.60
C SER A 295 -4.16 -23.05 -19.48
N CYS A 296 -5.11 -22.68 -18.62
CA CYS A 296 -4.79 -21.85 -17.45
C CYS A 296 -3.77 -22.57 -16.55
N ALA A 297 -3.93 -23.89 -16.37
CA ALA A 297 -3.04 -24.74 -15.61
C ALA A 297 -1.61 -24.87 -16.20
N THR A 298 -1.39 -24.48 -17.46
CA THR A 298 -0.05 -24.43 -18.06
C THR A 298 0.83 -23.38 -17.39
N CYS A 299 0.25 -22.25 -16.97
CA CYS A 299 0.95 -21.14 -16.32
C CYS A 299 0.63 -21.02 -14.82
N HIS A 300 -0.45 -21.67 -14.37
CA HIS A 300 -0.92 -21.65 -12.98
C HIS A 300 -1.00 -23.07 -12.43
N ASP A 301 0.17 -23.65 -12.13
CA ASP A 301 0.32 -25.06 -11.77
C ASP A 301 -0.16 -25.31 -10.32
N PRO A 302 -1.16 -26.16 -10.08
CA PRO A 302 -1.62 -26.51 -8.73
C PRO A 302 -0.51 -27.05 -7.82
N LEU A 303 0.53 -27.68 -8.39
CA LEU A 303 1.68 -28.21 -7.64
C LEU A 303 2.69 -27.11 -7.23
N LYS A 304 2.56 -25.90 -7.78
CA LYS A 304 3.40 -24.74 -7.49
C LYS A 304 2.57 -23.60 -6.92
N SER A 305 1.60 -23.94 -6.08
CA SER A 305 0.71 -22.96 -5.44
C SER A 305 0.00 -22.06 -6.47
N PHE A 306 -0.36 -22.63 -7.63
CA PHE A 306 -1.00 -21.95 -8.75
C PHE A 306 -0.20 -20.80 -9.39
N ALA A 307 1.13 -20.80 -9.22
CA ALA A 307 2.07 -19.99 -9.98
C ALA A 307 2.76 -20.84 -11.08
N ASP A 308 3.56 -20.20 -11.94
CA ASP A 308 4.31 -20.91 -12.99
C ASP A 308 5.62 -21.50 -12.46
N GLY A 309 6.35 -20.72 -11.66
CA GLY A 309 7.74 -21.00 -11.27
C GLY A 309 8.78 -20.58 -12.32
N ALA A 310 8.35 -19.86 -13.37
CA ALA A 310 9.21 -19.28 -14.39
C ALA A 310 9.24 -17.74 -14.30
N ALA A 311 10.31 -17.12 -14.84
CA ALA A 311 10.42 -15.65 -14.90
C ALA A 311 9.30 -15.02 -15.73
N GLN A 312 8.97 -15.63 -16.85
CA GLN A 312 7.81 -15.33 -17.69
C GLN A 312 7.21 -16.65 -18.14
N SER A 313 5.89 -16.71 -18.20
CA SER A 313 5.19 -17.88 -18.72
C SER A 313 5.31 -18.00 -20.23
N THR A 314 5.34 -19.25 -20.71
CA THR A 314 5.30 -19.55 -22.14
C THR A 314 3.91 -20.05 -22.51
N GLY A 315 3.15 -19.21 -23.22
CA GLY A 315 1.91 -19.62 -23.88
C GLY A 315 2.20 -20.06 -25.32
N VAL A 316 1.50 -19.46 -26.29
CA VAL A 316 1.85 -19.53 -27.71
C VAL A 316 3.23 -18.92 -27.97
N SER A 317 3.63 -17.92 -27.17
CA SER A 317 4.99 -17.40 -27.11
C SER A 317 5.33 -16.90 -25.69
N LEU A 318 6.57 -16.46 -25.47
CA LEU A 318 7.02 -15.98 -24.18
C LEU A 318 6.33 -14.66 -23.80
N GLY A 319 5.72 -14.60 -22.61
CA GLY A 319 5.05 -13.42 -22.09
C GLY A 319 6.03 -12.30 -21.67
N ASP A 320 5.47 -11.16 -21.26
CA ASP A 320 6.26 -9.98 -20.82
C ASP A 320 6.30 -9.82 -19.29
N ARG A 321 5.54 -10.63 -18.56
CA ARG A 321 5.43 -10.56 -17.09
C ARG A 321 5.46 -11.95 -16.48
N ASN A 322 5.87 -12.01 -15.22
CA ASN A 322 5.72 -13.17 -14.36
C ASN A 322 4.23 -13.44 -14.10
N SER A 323 3.83 -14.72 -14.11
CA SER A 323 2.46 -15.12 -13.80
C SER A 323 2.27 -15.28 -12.29
N PRO A 324 1.45 -14.43 -11.64
CA PRO A 324 1.24 -14.52 -10.20
C PRO A 324 0.43 -15.77 -9.84
N SER A 325 0.48 -16.17 -8.57
CA SER A 325 -0.44 -17.20 -8.04
C SER A 325 -1.89 -16.73 -8.14
N VAL A 326 -2.80 -17.62 -8.55
CA VAL A 326 -4.26 -17.36 -8.53
C VAL A 326 -4.96 -17.85 -7.27
N ALA A 327 -4.24 -18.46 -6.31
CA ALA A 327 -4.84 -19.11 -5.13
C ALA A 327 -5.63 -18.16 -4.19
N LEU A 328 -5.36 -16.85 -4.23
CA LEU A 328 -6.09 -15.83 -3.49
C LEU A 328 -6.67 -14.72 -4.40
N ALA A 329 -6.75 -14.96 -5.71
CA ALA A 329 -7.21 -13.96 -6.68
C ALA A 329 -8.65 -13.51 -6.42
N ALA A 330 -9.50 -14.41 -5.93
CA ALA A 330 -10.90 -14.14 -5.58
C ALA A 330 -11.11 -13.11 -4.45
N HIS A 331 -10.08 -12.85 -3.65
CA HIS A 331 -10.11 -11.81 -2.62
C HIS A 331 -9.55 -10.47 -3.11
N ALA A 332 -8.99 -10.42 -4.32
CA ALA A 332 -8.36 -9.21 -4.84
C ALA A 332 -9.41 -8.22 -5.32
N ARG A 333 -9.18 -6.93 -5.06
CA ARG A 333 -9.98 -5.85 -5.68
C ARG A 333 -9.66 -5.69 -7.17
N TRP A 334 -8.38 -5.80 -7.50
CA TRP A 334 -7.86 -5.65 -8.85
C TRP A 334 -7.15 -6.93 -9.28
N GLN A 335 -7.30 -7.27 -10.54
CA GLN A 335 -6.67 -8.44 -11.13
C GLN A 335 -5.50 -8.05 -12.03
N PHE A 336 -4.58 -8.99 -12.24
CA PHE A 336 -3.27 -8.78 -12.87
C PHE A 336 -2.35 -7.79 -12.12
N TRP A 337 -1.12 -7.64 -12.61
CA TRP A 337 -0.12 -6.72 -12.06
C TRP A 337 -0.47 -5.23 -12.27
N ASP A 338 -1.21 -4.89 -13.32
CA ASP A 338 -1.55 -3.52 -13.73
C ASP A 338 -2.99 -3.12 -13.40
N GLY A 339 -3.81 -4.06 -12.91
CA GLY A 339 -5.20 -3.80 -12.57
C GLY A 339 -6.13 -3.69 -13.77
N ARG A 340 -5.79 -4.30 -14.92
CA ARG A 340 -6.60 -4.19 -16.15
C ARG A 340 -7.95 -4.92 -16.12
N ALA A 341 -8.27 -5.61 -15.02
CA ALA A 341 -9.58 -6.19 -14.77
C ALA A 341 -10.00 -5.91 -13.31
N ASP A 342 -11.24 -5.46 -13.15
CA ASP A 342 -11.87 -5.07 -11.87
C ASP A 342 -12.74 -6.19 -11.27
N THR A 343 -12.80 -7.35 -11.94
CA THR A 343 -13.51 -8.55 -11.49
C THR A 343 -12.70 -9.80 -11.87
N LEU A 344 -12.91 -10.89 -11.11
CA LEU A 344 -12.26 -12.17 -11.37
C LEU A 344 -12.73 -12.77 -12.71
N TRP A 345 -14.03 -12.70 -13.01
CA TRP A 345 -14.56 -13.24 -14.25
C TRP A 345 -14.07 -12.48 -15.50
N ALA A 346 -13.82 -11.16 -15.41
CA ALA A 346 -13.21 -10.41 -16.50
C ALA A 346 -11.73 -10.76 -16.69
N GLN A 347 -10.99 -11.01 -15.60
CA GLN A 347 -9.59 -11.45 -15.66
C GLN A 347 -9.46 -12.76 -16.43
N ALA A 348 -10.34 -13.73 -16.17
CA ALA A 348 -10.33 -15.03 -16.84
C ALA A 348 -10.51 -14.96 -18.37
N LEU A 349 -11.08 -13.87 -18.90
CA LEU A 349 -11.29 -13.70 -20.34
C LEU A 349 -10.01 -13.27 -21.07
N GLY A 350 -9.24 -12.32 -20.52
CA GLY A 350 -8.08 -11.72 -21.19
C GLY A 350 -7.10 -12.71 -21.86
N PRO A 351 -6.67 -13.78 -21.16
CA PRO A 351 -5.72 -14.77 -21.68
C PRO A 351 -6.14 -15.42 -23.01
N PHE A 352 -7.44 -15.67 -23.23
CA PHE A 352 -7.93 -16.33 -24.44
C PHE A 352 -7.63 -15.53 -25.71
N GLU A 353 -7.70 -14.20 -25.64
CA GLU A 353 -7.52 -13.31 -26.79
C GLU A 353 -6.10 -12.73 -26.90
N ASN A 354 -5.25 -12.91 -25.87
CA ASN A 354 -3.87 -12.45 -25.88
C ASN A 354 -3.01 -13.29 -26.86
N PRO A 355 -2.31 -12.66 -27.84
CA PRO A 355 -1.52 -13.36 -28.85
C PRO A 355 -0.29 -14.12 -28.31
N LYS A 356 0.20 -13.78 -27.12
CA LYS A 356 1.33 -14.48 -26.46
C LYS A 356 0.86 -15.62 -25.55
N GLU A 357 -0.37 -15.53 -25.03
CA GLU A 357 -0.94 -16.52 -24.11
C GLU A 357 -1.66 -17.63 -24.89
N PHE A 358 -2.99 -17.58 -25.03
CA PHE A 358 -3.73 -18.62 -25.77
C PHE A 358 -3.73 -18.36 -27.28
N GLY A 359 -3.62 -17.10 -27.72
CA GLY A 359 -3.61 -16.73 -29.13
C GLY A 359 -4.92 -16.98 -29.88
N GLY A 360 -6.05 -17.01 -29.16
CA GLY A 360 -7.37 -17.29 -29.70
C GLY A 360 -8.26 -16.06 -29.91
N SER A 361 -9.57 -16.34 -29.94
CA SER A 361 -10.65 -15.37 -30.07
C SER A 361 -11.88 -15.84 -29.29
N ARG A 362 -12.74 -14.91 -28.84
CA ARG A 362 -14.01 -15.26 -28.19
C ARG A 362 -14.92 -16.17 -29.03
N LEU A 363 -14.95 -15.98 -30.36
CA LEU A 363 -15.73 -16.86 -31.24
C LEU A 363 -15.17 -18.28 -31.26
N PHE A 364 -13.84 -18.44 -31.28
CA PHE A 364 -13.22 -19.75 -31.17
C PHE A 364 -13.63 -20.45 -29.87
N VAL A 365 -13.52 -19.74 -28.73
CA VAL A 365 -13.91 -20.28 -27.42
C VAL A 365 -15.39 -20.68 -27.43
N ALA A 366 -16.29 -19.82 -27.90
CA ALA A 366 -17.72 -20.12 -27.97
C ALA A 366 -18.01 -21.36 -28.83
N LYS A 367 -17.34 -21.54 -29.99
CA LYS A 367 -17.46 -22.76 -30.80
C LYS A 367 -16.97 -24.00 -30.07
N GLN A 368 -15.88 -23.91 -29.29
CA GLN A 368 -15.42 -25.03 -28.47
C GLN A 368 -16.45 -25.41 -27.39
N ILE A 369 -17.08 -24.42 -26.75
CA ILE A 369 -18.15 -24.67 -25.77
C ILE A 369 -19.35 -25.36 -26.42
N VAL A 370 -19.86 -24.84 -27.53
CA VAL A 370 -21.00 -25.43 -28.25
C VAL A 370 -20.70 -26.87 -28.67
N ALA A 371 -19.51 -27.13 -29.22
CA ALA A 371 -19.16 -28.43 -29.76
C ALA A 371 -18.90 -29.51 -28.71
N ARG A 372 -18.45 -29.12 -27.50
CA ARG A 372 -17.86 -30.09 -26.56
C ARG A 372 -18.45 -30.07 -25.17
N TYR A 373 -19.07 -28.97 -24.76
CA TYR A 373 -19.61 -28.79 -23.43
C TYR A 373 -21.10 -28.41 -23.40
N PRO A 374 -21.98 -28.90 -24.30
CA PRO A 374 -23.37 -28.47 -24.32
C PRO A 374 -24.13 -28.86 -23.05
N THR A 375 -23.85 -30.05 -22.50
CA THR A 375 -24.50 -30.54 -21.27
C THR A 375 -24.06 -29.75 -20.05
N ASP A 376 -22.74 -29.60 -19.84
CA ASP A 376 -22.19 -28.89 -18.67
C ASP A 376 -22.59 -27.41 -18.70
N TYR A 377 -22.48 -26.76 -19.85
CA TYR A 377 -22.91 -25.38 -20.03
C TYR A 377 -24.42 -25.23 -19.77
N GLY A 378 -25.25 -26.10 -20.35
CA GLY A 378 -26.71 -26.03 -20.17
C GLY A 378 -27.16 -26.28 -18.72
N ALA A 379 -26.42 -27.09 -17.97
CA ALA A 379 -26.69 -27.35 -16.55
C ALA A 379 -26.41 -26.12 -15.67
N VAL A 380 -25.40 -25.30 -16.03
CA VAL A 380 -25.00 -24.11 -15.26
C VAL A 380 -25.76 -22.86 -15.72
N PHE A 381 -25.80 -22.62 -17.04
CA PHE A 381 -26.25 -21.36 -17.65
C PHE A 381 -27.61 -21.50 -18.33
N SER A 382 -28.59 -22.12 -17.68
CA SER A 382 -29.93 -22.36 -18.23
C SER A 382 -30.67 -21.07 -18.68
N LYS A 383 -30.33 -19.92 -18.06
CA LYS A 383 -30.81 -18.58 -18.43
C LYS A 383 -30.30 -18.10 -19.80
N TYR A 384 -29.18 -18.65 -20.27
CA TYR A 384 -28.49 -18.23 -21.49
C TYR A 384 -28.20 -19.43 -22.41
N PRO A 385 -29.22 -19.98 -23.10
CA PRO A 385 -29.07 -21.14 -23.97
C PRO A 385 -27.95 -20.98 -25.01
N LEU A 386 -27.33 -22.10 -25.39
CA LEU A 386 -26.28 -22.07 -26.41
C LEU A 386 -26.83 -21.59 -27.76
N PRO A 387 -26.16 -20.64 -28.43
CA PRO A 387 -26.53 -20.18 -29.75
C PRO A 387 -26.14 -21.20 -30.83
N ASP A 388 -26.83 -21.14 -31.98
CA ASP A 388 -26.35 -21.81 -33.19
C ASP A 388 -25.21 -20.99 -33.81
N LEU A 389 -24.01 -21.57 -33.79
CA LEU A 389 -22.79 -20.96 -34.36
C LEU A 389 -22.38 -21.64 -35.68
N ALA A 390 -23.25 -22.48 -36.26
CA ALA A 390 -22.99 -23.10 -37.55
C ALA A 390 -22.85 -22.04 -38.65
N GLY A 391 -21.89 -22.24 -39.55
CA GLY A 391 -21.64 -21.32 -40.66
C GLY A 391 -20.88 -20.03 -40.29
N LEU A 392 -20.62 -19.79 -39.00
CA LEU A 392 -19.71 -18.70 -38.58
C LEU A 392 -18.24 -19.08 -38.80
N PRO A 393 -17.33 -18.08 -38.94
CA PRO A 393 -15.89 -18.31 -39.00
C PRO A 393 -15.37 -19.16 -37.82
N ASP A 394 -14.18 -19.75 -37.95
CA ASP A 394 -13.59 -20.59 -36.89
C ASP A 394 -13.09 -19.78 -35.69
N GLY A 395 -12.79 -18.51 -35.90
CA GLY A 395 -12.43 -17.56 -34.86
C GLY A 395 -12.52 -16.13 -35.38
N ALA A 396 -12.91 -15.22 -34.50
CA ALA A 396 -13.02 -13.78 -34.73
C ALA A 396 -13.21 -13.07 -33.38
N LYS A 397 -12.62 -11.88 -33.23
CA LYS A 397 -12.78 -10.99 -32.08
C LYS A 397 -12.83 -9.52 -32.52
N PRO A 398 -13.23 -8.57 -31.64
CA PRO A 398 -13.21 -7.14 -31.97
C PRO A 398 -11.88 -6.70 -32.60
N GLY A 399 -11.97 -6.00 -33.74
CA GLY A 399 -10.83 -5.60 -34.56
C GLY A 399 -10.55 -6.52 -35.77
N ASP A 400 -11.13 -7.72 -35.81
CA ASP A 400 -11.04 -8.60 -36.98
C ASP A 400 -12.15 -8.27 -37.99
N PRO A 401 -11.85 -8.21 -39.31
CA PRO A 401 -12.90 -8.01 -40.33
C PRO A 401 -14.02 -9.07 -40.29
N ALA A 402 -13.67 -10.30 -39.91
CA ALA A 402 -14.64 -11.39 -39.75
C ALA A 402 -15.62 -11.17 -38.58
N TRP A 403 -15.18 -10.46 -37.53
CA TRP A 403 -16.02 -10.08 -36.39
C TRP A 403 -16.96 -8.92 -36.75
N ASP A 404 -16.44 -7.95 -37.48
CA ASP A 404 -17.21 -6.78 -37.92
C ASP A 404 -18.33 -7.18 -38.90
N ALA A 405 -18.11 -8.24 -39.69
CA ALA A 405 -19.10 -8.82 -40.59
C ALA A 405 -20.24 -9.58 -39.87
N LEU A 406 -20.08 -9.92 -38.59
CA LEU A 406 -21.15 -10.55 -37.81
C LEU A 406 -22.29 -9.55 -37.57
N THR A 407 -23.51 -10.06 -37.47
CA THR A 407 -24.64 -9.27 -36.97
C THR A 407 -24.43 -8.92 -35.49
N GLN A 408 -25.06 -7.85 -35.00
CA GLN A 408 -24.99 -7.51 -33.58
C GLN A 408 -25.44 -8.68 -32.69
N LYS A 409 -26.53 -9.38 -33.07
CA LYS A 409 -27.01 -10.54 -32.34
C LYS A 409 -25.96 -11.65 -32.26
N GLN A 410 -25.28 -11.97 -33.37
CA GLN A 410 -24.22 -12.98 -33.36
C GLN A 410 -23.05 -12.58 -32.46
N ARG A 411 -22.66 -11.30 -32.46
CA ARG A 411 -21.66 -10.79 -31.52
C ARG A 411 -22.10 -10.94 -30.08
N ASP A 412 -23.33 -10.55 -29.75
CA ASP A 412 -23.88 -10.64 -28.39
C ASP A 412 -23.99 -12.10 -27.91
N ASP A 413 -24.46 -13.00 -28.78
CA ASP A 413 -24.56 -14.44 -28.51
C ASP A 413 -23.19 -15.05 -28.21
N VAL A 414 -22.18 -14.74 -29.04
CA VAL A 414 -20.80 -15.20 -28.84
C VAL A 414 -20.20 -14.63 -27.57
N THR A 415 -20.34 -13.32 -27.35
CA THR A 415 -19.82 -12.66 -26.15
C THR A 415 -20.51 -13.19 -24.89
N ARG A 416 -21.80 -13.53 -24.92
CA ARG A 416 -22.50 -14.14 -23.77
C ARG A 416 -21.89 -15.49 -23.39
N VAL A 417 -21.67 -16.39 -24.35
CA VAL A 417 -21.03 -17.68 -24.08
C VAL A 417 -19.63 -17.46 -23.52
N TYR A 418 -18.88 -16.53 -24.09
CA TYR A 418 -17.54 -16.16 -23.65
C TYR A 418 -17.50 -15.62 -22.21
N VAL A 419 -18.38 -14.69 -21.85
CA VAL A 419 -18.52 -14.18 -20.48
C VAL A 419 -18.90 -15.28 -19.50
N ASN A 420 -19.80 -16.19 -19.89
CA ASN A 420 -20.20 -17.33 -19.06
C ASN A 420 -19.02 -18.28 -18.80
N VAL A 421 -18.13 -18.49 -19.77
CA VAL A 421 -16.85 -19.21 -19.54
C VAL A 421 -16.01 -18.51 -18.48
N GLY A 422 -15.83 -17.19 -18.57
CA GLY A 422 -15.12 -16.42 -17.54
C GLY A 422 -15.76 -16.53 -16.16
N LYS A 423 -17.10 -16.51 -16.08
CA LYS A 423 -17.84 -16.67 -14.83
C LYS A 423 -17.71 -18.06 -14.21
N ALA A 424 -17.68 -19.12 -15.03
CA ALA A 424 -17.43 -20.48 -14.56
C ALA A 424 -15.99 -20.63 -14.03
N ILE A 425 -14.99 -20.13 -14.77
CA ILE A 425 -13.58 -20.16 -14.34
C ILE A 425 -13.42 -19.38 -13.02
N ALA A 426 -13.99 -18.18 -12.92
CA ALA A 426 -13.98 -17.40 -11.69
C ALA A 426 -14.65 -18.15 -10.51
N ALA A 427 -15.75 -18.87 -10.75
CA ALA A 427 -16.37 -19.71 -9.72
C ALA A 427 -15.42 -20.83 -9.25
N PHE A 428 -14.61 -21.41 -10.14
CA PHE A 428 -13.57 -22.36 -9.75
C PHE A 428 -12.43 -21.68 -8.98
N GLU A 429 -11.92 -20.56 -9.45
CA GLU A 429 -10.84 -19.81 -8.79
C GLU A 429 -11.25 -19.36 -7.37
N ARG A 430 -12.54 -19.06 -7.16
CA ARG A 430 -13.13 -18.81 -5.84
C ARG A 430 -13.13 -20.01 -4.91
N THR A 431 -12.83 -21.22 -5.38
CA THR A 431 -12.63 -22.43 -4.54
C THR A 431 -11.17 -22.66 -4.16
N LEU A 432 -10.23 -21.97 -4.81
CA LEU A 432 -8.81 -22.09 -4.48
C LEU A 432 -8.57 -21.48 -3.10
N ARG A 433 -7.92 -22.25 -2.23
CA ARG A 433 -7.63 -21.86 -0.85
C ARG A 433 -6.13 -21.96 -0.62
N VAL A 434 -5.62 -21.03 0.19
CA VAL A 434 -4.30 -21.16 0.81
C VAL A 434 -4.54 -21.65 2.23
N ALA A 435 -3.82 -22.69 2.65
CA ALA A 435 -3.94 -23.16 4.03
C ALA A 435 -3.35 -22.11 4.99
N PRO A 436 -3.85 -22.05 6.25
CA PRO A 436 -3.24 -21.21 7.27
C PRO A 436 -1.73 -21.48 7.42
N SER A 437 -1.00 -20.48 7.91
CA SER A 437 0.42 -20.58 8.22
C SER A 437 0.70 -20.41 9.72
N ALA A 438 1.97 -20.51 10.10
CA ALA A 438 2.41 -20.21 11.46
C ALA A 438 2.06 -18.78 11.91
N LEU A 439 1.97 -17.81 10.99
CA LEU A 439 1.48 -16.46 11.32
C LEU A 439 0.02 -16.47 11.74
N ASP A 440 -0.82 -17.32 11.14
CA ASP A 440 -2.25 -17.39 11.47
C ASP A 440 -2.48 -17.98 12.86
N ARG A 441 -1.74 -19.05 13.21
CA ARG A 441 -1.75 -19.59 14.59
C ARG A 441 -1.26 -18.57 15.61
N TYR A 442 -0.20 -17.85 15.26
CA TYR A 442 0.36 -16.80 16.11
C TYR A 442 -0.66 -15.68 16.33
N ALA A 443 -1.30 -15.20 15.26
CA ALA A 443 -2.38 -14.22 15.32
C ALA A 443 -3.58 -14.70 16.15
N ASP A 444 -3.86 -16.01 16.16
CA ASP A 444 -4.91 -16.65 16.99
C ASP A 444 -4.54 -16.83 18.47
N GLY A 445 -3.32 -16.46 18.89
CA GLY A 445 -2.90 -16.49 20.29
C GLY A 445 -1.89 -17.58 20.65
N ASP A 446 -1.52 -18.46 19.72
CA ASP A 446 -0.43 -19.42 19.96
C ASP A 446 0.92 -18.70 19.88
N THR A 447 1.37 -18.16 21.01
CA THR A 447 2.63 -17.41 21.11
C THR A 447 3.86 -18.27 20.84
N ASN A 448 3.73 -19.60 20.74
CA ASN A 448 4.80 -20.53 20.39
C ASN A 448 4.82 -20.90 18.90
N ALA A 449 3.82 -20.48 18.12
CA ALA A 449 3.78 -20.73 16.68
C ALA A 449 4.94 -20.10 15.92
N LEU A 450 5.51 -19.00 16.44
CA LEU A 450 6.73 -18.37 15.93
C LEU A 450 7.88 -18.53 16.91
N SER A 451 9.05 -18.91 16.39
CA SER A 451 10.32 -18.84 17.11
C SER A 451 10.73 -17.37 17.36
N LYS A 452 11.64 -17.14 18.31
CA LYS A 452 12.14 -15.78 18.58
C LYS A 452 12.69 -15.08 17.33
N PRO A 453 13.54 -15.69 16.47
CA PRO A 453 14.00 -15.05 15.24
C PRO A 453 12.87 -14.66 14.29
N GLN A 454 11.82 -15.47 14.18
CA GLN A 454 10.65 -15.16 13.35
C GLN A 454 9.86 -13.97 13.92
N LYS A 455 9.74 -13.86 15.25
CA LYS A 455 9.13 -12.70 15.91
C LYS A 455 9.96 -11.44 15.74
N ASP A 456 11.29 -11.55 15.87
CA ASP A 456 12.21 -10.44 15.63
C ASP A 456 12.10 -9.94 14.18
N ALA A 457 12.04 -10.86 13.19
CA ALA A 457 11.83 -10.54 11.78
C ALA A 457 10.44 -9.94 11.50
N LEU A 458 9.39 -10.38 12.19
CA LEU A 458 8.07 -9.75 12.13
C LEU A 458 8.08 -8.34 12.71
N ASN A 459 8.79 -8.11 13.82
CA ASN A 459 8.98 -6.77 14.36
C ASN A 459 9.73 -5.88 13.36
N LEU A 460 10.77 -6.42 12.72
CA LEU A 460 11.50 -5.73 11.68
C LEU A 460 10.61 -5.37 10.48
N PHE A 461 9.73 -6.28 10.04
CA PHE A 461 8.74 -6.01 8.99
C PHE A 461 7.89 -4.77 9.29
N PHE A 462 7.49 -4.61 10.56
CA PHE A 462 6.78 -3.42 11.01
C PHE A 462 7.66 -2.17 11.02
N THR A 463 8.85 -2.25 11.60
CA THR A 463 9.73 -1.07 11.74
C THR A 463 10.34 -0.63 10.41
N ALA A 464 10.45 -1.53 9.43
CA ALA A 464 10.87 -1.24 8.06
C ALA A 464 9.72 -0.68 7.19
N GLY A 465 8.48 -0.62 7.71
CA GLY A 465 7.33 -0.02 7.04
C GLY A 465 6.67 -0.92 5.98
N CYS A 466 6.96 -2.22 5.95
CA CYS A 466 6.41 -3.15 4.95
C CYS A 466 4.88 -3.26 5.05
N GLN A 467 4.33 -3.19 6.26
CA GLN A 467 2.90 -3.22 6.59
C GLN A 467 2.10 -2.06 5.99
N GLN A 468 2.75 -0.99 5.52
CA GLN A 468 2.04 0.09 4.86
C GLN A 468 1.30 -0.43 3.63
N CYS A 469 1.97 -1.26 2.83
CA CYS A 469 1.38 -1.88 1.64
C CYS A 469 1.00 -3.35 1.89
N HIS A 470 1.73 -4.05 2.77
CA HIS A 470 1.58 -5.48 2.99
C HIS A 470 0.93 -5.79 4.34
N TRP A 471 -0.33 -5.40 4.52
CA TRP A 471 -1.13 -5.72 5.71
C TRP A 471 -2.48 -6.36 5.35
N GLY A 472 -3.19 -6.84 6.36
CA GLY A 472 -4.47 -7.53 6.22
C GLY A 472 -4.33 -9.02 5.89
N PRO A 473 -5.45 -9.75 5.71
CA PRO A 473 -5.46 -11.20 5.56
C PRO A 473 -4.57 -11.76 4.45
N ARG A 474 -4.40 -11.00 3.36
CA ARG A 474 -3.57 -11.39 2.20
C ARG A 474 -2.18 -10.77 2.20
N MET A 475 -1.87 -9.91 3.17
CA MET A 475 -0.63 -9.14 3.23
C MET A 475 -0.44 -8.27 1.96
N THR A 476 -1.49 -7.52 1.59
CA THR A 476 -1.50 -6.58 0.45
C THR A 476 -2.68 -5.62 0.58
N ASP A 477 -2.46 -4.37 0.17
CA ASP A 477 -3.47 -3.32 0.05
C ASP A 477 -4.23 -3.34 -1.29
N ASP A 478 -3.78 -4.15 -2.26
CA ASP A 478 -4.22 -4.14 -3.67
C ASP A 478 -4.10 -2.77 -4.37
N ALA A 479 -3.33 -1.84 -3.82
CA ALA A 479 -3.05 -0.54 -4.43
C ALA A 479 -1.83 -0.64 -5.36
N PHE A 480 -1.54 0.45 -6.08
CA PHE A 480 -0.50 0.48 -7.11
C PHE A 480 0.67 1.34 -6.67
N HIS A 481 1.86 0.74 -6.67
CA HIS A 481 3.06 1.39 -6.14
C HIS A 481 4.21 1.40 -7.14
N VAL A 482 4.97 2.50 -7.12
CA VAL A 482 6.20 2.65 -7.92
C VAL A 482 7.43 2.30 -7.09
N ILE A 483 7.86 1.04 -7.20
CA ILE A 483 9.07 0.53 -6.52
C ILE A 483 10.24 0.32 -7.51
N ARG A 484 10.04 0.61 -8.80
CA ARG A 484 11.05 0.48 -9.88
C ARG A 484 11.61 -0.94 -10.03
N PHE A 485 10.77 -1.97 -9.94
CA PHE A 485 11.20 -3.34 -10.22
C PHE A 485 11.59 -3.50 -11.71
N PRO A 486 12.56 -4.37 -12.04
CA PRO A 486 12.97 -4.59 -13.42
C PRO A 486 11.88 -5.23 -14.29
N THR A 487 11.79 -4.77 -15.53
CA THR A 487 10.88 -5.24 -16.58
C THR A 487 11.12 -6.68 -16.98
N GLY A 488 10.03 -7.39 -17.29
CA GLY A 488 10.05 -8.72 -17.91
C GLY A 488 9.88 -8.69 -19.44
N ARG A 489 9.70 -7.49 -20.02
CA ARG A 489 9.34 -7.34 -21.43
C ARG A 489 10.42 -7.88 -22.36
N GLN A 490 9.98 -8.56 -23.42
CA GLN A 490 10.89 -9.17 -24.38
C GLN A 490 11.61 -8.16 -25.28
N ASP A 491 11.09 -6.94 -25.41
CA ASP A 491 11.73 -5.85 -26.14
C ASP A 491 12.75 -5.05 -25.30
N GLY A 492 12.93 -5.41 -24.02
CA GLY A 492 13.83 -4.73 -23.10
C GLY A 492 13.37 -3.35 -22.66
N ALA A 493 12.20 -2.87 -23.09
CA ALA A 493 11.67 -1.59 -22.66
C ALA A 493 11.18 -1.66 -21.21
N ALA A 494 11.28 -0.53 -20.49
CA ALA A 494 10.71 -0.43 -19.16
C ALA A 494 9.18 -0.60 -19.22
N ASP A 495 8.64 -1.37 -18.28
CA ASP A 495 7.20 -1.58 -18.16
C ASP A 495 6.59 -0.43 -17.34
N ARG A 496 5.72 0.35 -17.98
CA ARG A 496 5.08 1.52 -17.37
C ARG A 496 3.89 1.14 -16.48
N GLY A 497 3.48 -0.13 -16.46
CA GLY A 497 2.49 -0.65 -15.52
C GLY A 497 1.09 -0.07 -15.73
N ARG A 498 0.43 0.32 -14.65
CA ARG A 498 -0.98 0.76 -14.63
C ARG A 498 -1.28 1.92 -15.58
N ILE A 499 -0.36 2.88 -15.72
CA ILE A 499 -0.62 4.12 -16.46
C ILE A 499 -1.00 3.87 -17.93
N ASP A 500 -0.38 2.87 -18.57
CA ASP A 500 -0.63 2.57 -19.98
C ASP A 500 -1.98 1.87 -20.20
N ILE A 501 -2.54 1.26 -19.14
CA ILE A 501 -3.79 0.50 -19.24
C ILE A 501 -5.02 1.34 -18.89
N LEU A 502 -4.89 2.39 -18.08
CA LEU A 502 -6.06 3.20 -17.66
C LEU A 502 -6.97 3.69 -18.81
N PRO A 503 -6.45 4.16 -19.96
CA PRO A 503 -7.30 4.55 -21.09
C PRO A 503 -8.10 3.39 -21.69
N ASP A 504 -7.53 2.18 -21.68
CA ASP A 504 -8.17 0.97 -22.21
C ASP A 504 -9.14 0.37 -21.20
N LEU A 505 -8.76 0.37 -19.92
CA LEU A 505 -9.63 -0.04 -18.82
C LEU A 505 -10.93 0.78 -18.80
N ALA A 506 -10.84 2.10 -18.99
CA ALA A 506 -12.01 2.99 -19.07
C ALA A 506 -12.96 2.66 -20.24
N LYS A 507 -12.48 1.94 -21.26
CA LYS A 507 -13.24 1.53 -22.45
C LYS A 507 -13.55 0.03 -22.46
N SER A 508 -13.12 -0.71 -21.43
CA SER A 508 -13.25 -2.16 -21.39
C SER A 508 -14.72 -2.56 -21.48
N GLU A 509 -15.00 -3.53 -22.36
CA GLU A 509 -16.31 -4.16 -22.47
C GLU A 509 -16.66 -4.94 -21.19
N PHE A 510 -15.65 -5.45 -20.49
CA PHE A 510 -15.80 -6.36 -19.35
C PHE A 510 -15.39 -5.66 -18.04
N LEU A 511 -16.21 -4.71 -17.59
CA LEU A 511 -16.09 -4.10 -16.26
C LEU A 511 -17.23 -4.58 -15.36
N ALA A 512 -17.04 -4.46 -14.06
CA ALA A 512 -18.09 -4.66 -13.07
C ALA A 512 -19.33 -3.79 -13.35
N SER A 513 -19.14 -2.62 -13.97
CA SER A 513 -20.18 -1.62 -14.26
C SER A 513 -20.88 -1.80 -15.61
N THR A 514 -20.45 -2.74 -16.47
CA THR A 514 -21.04 -2.93 -17.80
C THR A 514 -22.19 -3.94 -17.77
N SER A 515 -22.93 -4.04 -18.86
CA SER A 515 -24.08 -4.95 -19.02
C SER A 515 -23.74 -6.45 -18.97
N TRP A 516 -22.46 -6.81 -18.95
CA TRP A 516 -22.00 -8.19 -18.82
C TRP A 516 -21.90 -8.66 -17.36
N SER A 517 -21.85 -7.71 -16.42
CA SER A 517 -21.99 -7.94 -14.98
C SER A 517 -23.44 -8.26 -14.61
N ASP A 518 -23.63 -9.16 -13.64
CA ASP A 518 -24.96 -9.49 -13.10
C ASP A 518 -25.48 -8.45 -12.09
N ALA A 519 -24.60 -7.57 -11.60
CA ALA A 519 -24.97 -6.44 -10.75
C ALA A 519 -24.15 -5.17 -11.07
N PRO A 520 -24.40 -4.51 -12.22
CA PRO A 520 -23.65 -3.33 -12.63
C PRO A 520 -23.70 -2.17 -11.62
N SER A 521 -24.80 -2.04 -10.88
CA SER A 521 -24.98 -1.03 -9.84
C SER A 521 -24.15 -1.28 -8.57
N ALA A 522 -23.63 -2.50 -8.39
CA ALA A 522 -22.74 -2.84 -7.28
C ALA A 522 -21.26 -2.54 -7.60
N ALA A 523 -20.95 -2.10 -8.82
CA ALA A 523 -19.60 -1.78 -9.25
C ALA A 523 -19.00 -0.64 -8.41
N LYS A 524 -17.75 -0.83 -8.00
CA LYS A 524 -17.00 0.22 -7.32
C LYS A 524 -16.48 1.22 -8.35
N THR A 525 -16.65 2.51 -8.08
CA THR A 525 -16.02 3.58 -8.87
C THR A 525 -14.53 3.64 -8.58
N PHE A 526 -13.72 3.80 -9.62
CA PHE A 526 -12.28 4.05 -9.52
C PHE A 526 -11.91 5.26 -10.37
N LEU A 527 -10.79 5.89 -10.04
CA LEU A 527 -10.23 6.97 -10.86
C LEU A 527 -9.53 6.38 -12.09
N SER A 528 -10.00 6.74 -13.27
CA SER A 528 -9.43 6.28 -14.54
C SER A 528 -8.47 7.29 -15.18
N THR A 529 -8.17 8.40 -14.49
CA THR A 529 -7.31 9.46 -15.02
C THR A 529 -5.84 9.12 -14.78
N ALA A 530 -5.03 9.15 -15.84
CA ALA A 530 -3.59 8.96 -15.71
C ALA A 530 -2.94 10.13 -14.94
N ALA A 531 -2.03 9.80 -14.01
CA ALA A 531 -1.20 10.74 -13.29
C ALA A 531 0.29 10.34 -13.48
N PRO A 532 1.22 11.30 -13.63
CA PRO A 532 2.65 10.99 -13.78
C PRO A 532 3.23 10.12 -12.66
N SER A 533 2.67 10.21 -11.45
CA SER A 533 3.02 9.37 -10.29
C SER A 533 2.76 7.87 -10.50
N MET A 534 1.97 7.47 -11.52
CA MET A 534 1.70 6.07 -11.82
C MET A 534 2.65 5.44 -12.84
N ILE A 535 3.59 6.19 -13.40
CA ILE A 535 4.57 5.62 -14.33
C ILE A 535 5.37 4.54 -13.58
N GLY A 536 5.29 3.29 -14.03
CA GLY A 536 5.94 2.16 -13.38
C GLY A 536 5.19 1.60 -12.17
N ALA A 537 3.93 1.98 -11.96
CA ALA A 537 3.13 1.51 -10.83
C ALA A 537 2.54 0.12 -11.11
N PHE A 538 2.73 -0.78 -10.14
CA PHE A 538 2.17 -2.13 -10.16
C PHE A 538 1.46 -2.44 -8.87
N LYS A 539 0.48 -3.32 -8.96
CA LYS A 539 -0.31 -3.78 -7.82
C LYS A 539 0.59 -4.48 -6.82
N THR A 540 0.46 -4.12 -5.54
CA THR A 540 1.12 -4.84 -4.44
C THR A 540 0.72 -6.32 -4.48
N PRO A 541 1.66 -7.27 -4.70
CA PRO A 541 1.32 -8.69 -4.69
C PRO A 541 1.04 -9.16 -3.26
N PRO A 542 0.13 -10.14 -3.05
CA PRO A 542 -0.04 -10.76 -1.74
C PRO A 542 1.25 -11.50 -1.33
N LEU A 543 1.57 -11.49 -0.03
CA LEU A 543 2.76 -12.20 0.48
C LEU A 543 2.46 -13.61 1.01
N ARG A 544 1.18 -14.02 1.03
CA ARG A 544 0.79 -15.38 1.42
C ARG A 544 1.41 -16.41 0.46
N GLY A 545 2.17 -17.35 1.00
CA GLY A 545 2.87 -18.38 0.22
C GLY A 545 4.04 -17.88 -0.62
N VAL A 546 4.47 -16.61 -0.46
CA VAL A 546 5.44 -15.98 -1.38
C VAL A 546 6.77 -16.74 -1.47
N ALA A 547 7.24 -17.35 -0.38
CA ALA A 547 8.50 -18.11 -0.37
C ALA A 547 8.53 -19.28 -1.37
N GLN A 548 7.37 -19.72 -1.87
CA GLN A 548 7.24 -20.83 -2.83
C GLN A 548 7.03 -20.38 -4.28
N THR A 549 6.96 -19.06 -4.54
CA THR A 549 6.54 -18.53 -5.85
C THR A 549 7.65 -17.80 -6.58
N ALA A 550 8.92 -18.15 -6.32
CA ALA A 550 10.03 -17.62 -7.10
C ALA A 550 9.85 -17.95 -8.60
N PRO A 551 10.37 -17.10 -9.51
CA PRO A 551 11.05 -15.83 -9.26
C PRO A 551 10.08 -14.66 -9.01
N TYR A 552 10.59 -13.55 -8.48
CA TYR A 552 9.79 -12.46 -7.93
C TYR A 552 9.74 -11.19 -8.78
N GLY A 553 8.70 -10.39 -8.51
CA GLY A 553 8.41 -9.13 -9.18
C GLY A 553 7.62 -9.30 -10.47
N HIS A 554 7.02 -8.22 -10.96
CA HIS A 554 6.21 -8.27 -12.19
C HIS A 554 6.99 -8.76 -13.41
N GLY A 555 8.31 -8.54 -13.44
CA GLY A 555 9.20 -9.05 -14.49
C GLY A 555 9.89 -10.38 -14.18
N GLY A 556 9.68 -10.98 -13.00
CA GLY A 556 10.31 -12.24 -12.60
C GLY A 556 11.84 -12.20 -12.59
N LYS A 557 12.44 -11.05 -12.23
CA LYS A 557 13.90 -10.81 -12.34
C LYS A 557 14.69 -11.06 -11.07
N PHE A 558 14.01 -11.28 -9.94
CA PHE A 558 14.66 -11.64 -8.68
C PHE A 558 14.51 -13.14 -8.43
N ALA A 559 15.62 -13.85 -8.26
CA ALA A 559 15.63 -15.28 -7.97
C ALA A 559 15.33 -15.58 -6.50
N THR A 560 15.64 -14.64 -5.60
CA THR A 560 15.51 -14.83 -4.15
C THR A 560 14.79 -13.68 -3.46
N LEU A 561 14.17 -13.96 -2.31
CA LEU A 561 13.58 -12.93 -1.46
C LEU A 561 14.64 -11.98 -0.87
N LEU A 562 15.88 -12.45 -0.73
CA LEU A 562 17.01 -11.60 -0.34
C LEU A 562 17.30 -10.53 -1.40
N GLU A 563 17.25 -10.87 -2.69
CA GLU A 563 17.42 -9.89 -3.77
C GLU A 563 16.29 -8.85 -3.77
N VAL A 564 15.06 -9.28 -3.52
CA VAL A 564 13.91 -8.37 -3.35
C VAL A 564 14.16 -7.43 -2.15
N SER A 565 14.56 -7.97 -1.00
CA SER A 565 14.81 -7.19 0.20
C SER A 565 15.98 -6.21 0.02
N LYS A 566 17.04 -6.61 -0.68
CA LYS A 566 18.17 -5.73 -1.04
C LYS A 566 17.73 -4.60 -1.96
N HIS A 567 16.89 -4.87 -2.96
CA HIS A 567 16.32 -3.84 -3.83
C HIS A 567 15.58 -2.77 -3.01
N TYR A 568 14.78 -3.17 -2.02
CA TYR A 568 14.11 -2.23 -1.13
C TYR A 568 15.07 -1.42 -0.24
N GLY A 569 16.18 -2.00 0.20
CA GLY A 569 17.15 -1.35 1.09
C GLY A 569 18.21 -0.49 0.39
N GLN A 570 18.48 -0.72 -0.91
CA GLN A 570 19.57 -0.11 -1.67
C GLN A 570 19.10 0.97 -2.65
N ARG A 571 18.20 1.85 -2.22
CA ARG A 571 17.42 2.75 -3.09
C ARG A 571 18.17 3.85 -3.84
N SER A 572 19.51 3.84 -3.91
CA SER A 572 20.18 4.71 -4.87
C SER A 572 19.66 4.35 -6.26
N GLU A 573 19.39 5.36 -7.08
CA GLU A 573 18.76 5.24 -8.41
C GLU A 573 19.58 4.41 -9.44
N GLU A 574 20.56 3.63 -8.99
CA GLU A 574 21.55 2.85 -9.74
C GLU A 574 21.00 1.52 -10.31
N LEU A 575 19.71 1.42 -10.60
CA LEU A 575 19.22 0.36 -11.48
C LEU A 575 19.30 0.83 -12.93
N ALA A 576 19.96 0.00 -13.76
CA ALA A 576 20.34 0.31 -15.14
C ALA A 576 19.24 1.10 -15.89
N PRO A 577 19.54 2.31 -16.39
CA PRO A 577 18.61 3.08 -17.21
C PRO A 577 18.05 2.21 -18.34
N GLY A 578 16.73 2.01 -18.37
CA GLY A 578 16.03 1.23 -19.40
C GLY A 578 15.27 0.00 -18.90
N THR A 579 15.64 -0.61 -17.77
CA THR A 579 14.92 -1.78 -17.23
C THR A 579 13.86 -1.43 -16.19
N THR A 580 13.88 -0.21 -15.66
CA THR A 580 12.96 0.30 -14.64
C THR A 580 12.41 1.67 -15.06
N THR A 581 11.28 2.10 -14.51
CA THR A 581 10.70 3.43 -14.77
C THR A 581 9.89 3.93 -13.58
N GLY A 582 9.60 5.23 -13.56
CA GLY A 582 8.87 5.89 -12.49
C GLY A 582 9.75 6.51 -11.40
N THR A 583 9.11 7.27 -10.53
CA THR A 583 9.72 7.89 -9.35
C THR A 583 9.34 7.08 -8.11
N ILE A 584 10.33 6.66 -7.32
CA ILE A 584 10.06 5.93 -6.06
C ILE A 584 9.25 6.82 -5.13
N GLU A 585 8.29 6.22 -4.46
CA GLU A 585 7.40 6.91 -3.55
C GLU A 585 8.09 7.37 -2.26
N PRO A 586 7.69 8.53 -1.69
CA PRO A 586 8.35 9.11 -0.53
C PRO A 586 8.07 8.40 0.80
N TRP A 587 7.15 7.45 0.87
CA TRP A 587 6.79 6.74 2.12
C TRP A 587 7.36 5.32 2.21
N VAL A 588 8.12 4.88 1.23
CA VAL A 588 8.89 3.64 1.35
C VAL A 588 10.08 3.97 2.26
N ALA A 589 10.37 3.21 3.33
CA ALA A 589 11.43 3.53 4.31
C ALA A 589 12.77 2.80 4.01
N ASN A 590 13.91 3.50 3.99
CA ASN A 590 15.22 2.84 3.78
C ASN A 590 15.58 2.01 5.02
N PHE A 591 16.26 0.88 4.82
CA PHE A 591 16.71 0.03 5.93
C PHE A 591 18.08 -0.57 5.64
N ASP A 592 18.82 -0.87 6.71
CA ASP A 592 20.22 -1.29 6.65
C ASP A 592 20.42 -2.72 6.12
N GLY A 593 21.68 -3.13 5.97
CA GLY A 593 22.03 -4.46 5.45
C GLY A 593 21.61 -5.63 6.34
N ASN A 594 21.48 -5.41 7.66
CA ASN A 594 21.00 -6.45 8.57
C ASN A 594 19.51 -6.68 8.31
N ALA A 595 18.74 -5.58 8.22
CA ALA A 595 17.34 -5.64 7.90
C ALA A 595 17.08 -6.32 6.54
N GLN A 596 17.92 -6.03 5.54
CA GLN A 596 17.86 -6.70 4.22
C GLN A 596 18.03 -8.23 4.31
N THR A 597 18.81 -8.71 5.28
CA THR A 597 19.13 -10.14 5.41
C THR A 597 18.12 -10.88 6.28
N GLU A 598 17.50 -10.20 7.25
CA GLU A 598 16.56 -10.81 8.20
C GLU A 598 15.12 -10.87 7.70
N LEU A 599 14.68 -9.87 6.90
CA LEU A 599 13.31 -9.79 6.37
C LEU A 599 12.83 -11.06 5.61
N PRO A 600 13.66 -11.76 4.82
CA PRO A 600 13.23 -13.02 4.20
C PRO A 600 12.69 -14.06 5.19
N THR A 601 13.18 -14.07 6.44
CA THR A 601 12.74 -15.01 7.49
C THR A 601 11.25 -14.91 7.77
N ILE A 602 10.67 -13.70 7.80
CA ILE A 602 9.23 -13.56 8.03
C ILE A 602 8.40 -13.98 6.81
N LEU A 603 8.96 -13.86 5.60
CA LEU A 603 8.25 -14.28 4.38
C LEU A 603 8.15 -15.80 4.28
N GLU A 604 9.10 -16.54 4.85
CA GLU A 604 9.04 -17.99 4.98
C GLU A 604 7.91 -18.44 5.92
N VAL A 605 7.61 -17.68 6.97
CA VAL A 605 6.49 -17.93 7.92
C VAL A 605 5.13 -17.81 7.24
N LEU A 606 5.04 -17.08 6.12
CA LEU A 606 3.81 -16.95 5.33
C LEU A 606 3.55 -18.15 4.42
N THR A 607 4.46 -19.13 4.41
CA THR A 607 4.25 -20.41 3.75
C THR A 607 3.14 -21.19 4.45
N ALA A 608 2.14 -21.62 3.68
CA ALA A 608 1.06 -22.46 4.17
C ALA A 608 1.64 -23.69 4.90
N ASP A 609 1.01 -24.11 6.01
CA ASP A 609 1.40 -25.35 6.64
C ASP A 609 1.23 -26.51 5.66
N ALA A 610 2.04 -27.56 5.83
CA ALA A 610 1.81 -28.81 5.11
C ALA A 610 0.37 -29.28 5.40
N VAL A 611 -0.44 -29.41 4.35
CA VAL A 611 -1.77 -30.01 4.47
C VAL A 611 -1.55 -31.48 4.84
N PRO A 612 -2.11 -31.97 5.97
CA PRO A 612 -1.93 -33.34 6.43
C PRO A 612 -2.30 -34.41 5.41
#